data_AF-A0A225VYR7-F1
#
_entry.id   AF-A0A225VYR7-F1
#
_cell.length_a   1.000
_cell.length_b   1.000
_cell.length_c   1.000
_cell.angle_alpha   90.00
_cell.angle_beta   90.00
_cell.angle_gamma   90.00
#
_symmetry.space_group_name_H-M   'P 1'
#
loop_
_entity.id
_entity.type
_entity.pdbx_description
1 polymer ?
#
loop_
_entity_poly.entity_id
_entity_poly.type
_entity_poly.pdbx_seq_one_letter_code
_entity_poly.pdbx_strand_id
1 'polypeptide(L)'
;MRLVVMDRFYSSVPLSMQLLTMGFYSIDTVRTDRKGLRTKLIPKKKKGDKKNPPKIPKNRPRNIEQGTFIVAEALPVSGMRVMRWWDTRAVHMLSTGGSVQQDRIVRRDTLTGEQHEVACPRIIKDYQTYMGGVDVHDQLRLQRYSLQLCIKYKKYNKWLFLMVRN
;
A
#
# COMPACT_ATOMS: atom_id res chain seq x y z
N MET A 1 7.03 -18.40 9.03
CA MET A 1 7.46 -16.99 8.82
C MET A 1 6.22 -16.10 8.71
N ARG A 2 6.20 -14.91 9.30
CA ARG A 2 5.00 -14.04 9.36
C ARG A 2 5.15 -12.83 8.42
N LEU A 3 4.04 -12.47 7.78
CA LEU A 3 3.93 -11.33 6.87
C LEU A 3 3.08 -10.23 7.53
N VAL A 4 3.58 -9.01 7.52
CA VAL A 4 2.87 -7.81 7.98
C VAL A 4 2.51 -6.99 6.75
N VAL A 5 1.22 -6.65 6.61
CA VAL A 5 0.74 -5.86 5.47
C VAL A 5 0.18 -4.57 6.01
N MET A 6 0.70 -3.43 5.55
CA MET A 6 0.35 -2.13 6.14
C MET A 6 0.06 -1.05 5.09
N ASP A 7 -0.81 -0.13 5.49
CA ASP A 7 -1.11 1.06 4.69
C ASP A 7 0.01 2.12 4.79
N ARG A 8 -0.02 3.06 3.85
CA ARG A 8 0.89 4.21 3.69
C ARG A 8 1.11 5.07 4.92
N PHE A 9 0.20 5.01 5.90
CA PHE A 9 0.32 5.75 7.14
C PHE A 9 1.42 5.17 8.04
N TYR A 10 1.47 3.85 8.14
CA TYR A 10 2.38 3.11 9.02
C TYR A 10 3.73 2.79 8.36
N SER A 11 3.81 2.88 7.04
CA SER A 11 4.98 2.44 6.29
C SER A 11 6.17 3.42 6.34
N SER A 12 7.37 2.86 6.53
CA SER A 12 8.65 3.56 6.44
C SER A 12 9.80 2.59 6.21
N VAL A 13 10.87 3.07 5.56
CA VAL A 13 12.06 2.25 5.30
C VAL A 13 12.71 1.72 6.60
N PRO A 14 12.92 2.54 7.66
CA PRO A 14 13.49 2.03 8.91
C PRO A 14 12.62 0.97 9.57
N LEU A 15 11.29 1.13 9.52
CA LEU A 15 10.36 0.14 10.08
C LEU A 15 10.48 -1.20 9.34
N SER A 16 10.46 -1.19 8.00
CA SER A 16 10.59 -2.43 7.23
C SER A 16 11.94 -3.12 7.47
N MET A 17 13.03 -2.36 7.64
CA MET A 17 14.32 -2.92 8.05
C MET A 17 14.27 -3.55 9.44
N GLN A 18 13.66 -2.86 10.41
CA GLN A 18 13.53 -3.38 11.78
C GLN A 18 12.68 -4.65 11.83
N LEU A 19 11.56 -4.69 11.10
CA LEU A 19 10.71 -5.87 10.97
C LEU A 19 11.50 -7.05 10.39
N LEU A 20 12.30 -6.80 9.36
CA LEU A 20 13.15 -7.83 8.76
C LEU A 20 14.17 -8.37 9.77
N THR A 21 14.82 -7.52 10.56
CA THR A 21 15.72 -7.93 11.65
C THR A 21 15.00 -8.77 12.71
N MET A 22 13.72 -8.48 12.97
CA MET A 22 12.87 -9.25 13.88
C MET A 22 12.30 -10.54 13.24
N GLY A 23 12.63 -10.86 12.00
CA GLY A 23 12.16 -12.06 11.29
C GLY A 23 10.76 -11.94 10.67
N PHE A 24 10.23 -10.73 10.54
CA PHE A 24 8.96 -10.43 9.88
C PHE A 24 9.19 -9.87 8.47
N TYR A 25 8.45 -10.39 7.51
CA TYR A 25 8.36 -9.76 6.20
C TYR A 25 7.27 -8.70 6.19
N SER A 26 7.42 -7.69 5.34
CA SER A 26 6.45 -6.61 5.17
C SER A 26 6.12 -6.35 3.71
N ILE A 27 4.87 -5.98 3.44
CA ILE A 27 4.39 -5.48 2.14
C ILE A 27 3.51 -4.27 2.39
N ASP A 28 3.99 -3.13 1.92
CA ASP A 28 3.48 -1.85 2.39
C ASP A 28 3.30 -0.90 1.21
N THR A 29 2.17 -0.18 1.16
CA THR A 29 2.10 1.01 0.28
C THR A 29 2.93 2.12 0.90
N VAL A 30 3.64 2.94 0.10
CA VAL A 30 4.54 3.96 0.62
C VAL A 30 4.30 5.32 0.00
N ARG A 31 4.34 6.36 0.84
CA ARG A 31 4.32 7.74 0.37
C ARG A 31 5.69 8.11 -0.19
N THR A 32 5.69 8.74 -1.35
CA THR A 32 6.90 9.12 -2.08
C THR A 32 7.67 10.30 -1.48
N ASP A 33 7.06 11.00 -0.52
CA ASP A 33 7.67 12.09 0.24
C ASP A 33 8.45 11.62 1.48
N ARG A 34 8.43 10.31 1.78
CA ARG A 34 9.20 9.74 2.89
C ARG A 34 10.69 9.71 2.56
N LYS A 35 11.54 10.01 3.56
CA LYS A 35 13.00 9.90 3.46
C LYS A 35 13.40 8.42 3.30
N GLY A 36 14.51 8.17 2.61
CA GLY A 36 15.06 6.82 2.42
C GLY A 36 14.56 6.05 1.19
N LEU A 37 13.53 6.55 0.49
CA LEU A 37 13.13 5.97 -0.80
C LEU A 37 14.05 6.41 -1.93
N ARG A 38 14.53 5.44 -2.71
CA ARG A 38 15.53 5.65 -3.75
C ARG A 38 14.99 6.59 -4.84
N THR A 39 15.77 7.63 -5.14
CA THR A 39 15.52 8.65 -6.19
C THR A 39 15.58 8.10 -7.62
N LYS A 40 15.71 6.78 -7.83
CA LYS A 40 15.59 6.18 -9.17
C LYS A 40 14.13 5.98 -9.59
N LEU A 41 13.24 5.76 -8.61
CA LEU A 41 11.81 5.70 -8.89
C LEU A 41 11.25 7.12 -9.01
N ILE A 42 11.72 8.08 -8.20
CA ILE A 42 11.33 9.49 -8.31
C ILE A 42 12.04 10.11 -9.53
N PRO A 43 11.36 10.81 -10.47
CA PRO A 43 12.05 11.50 -11.56
C PRO A 43 13.12 12.44 -11.01
N LYS A 44 14.33 12.42 -11.56
CA LYS A 44 15.38 13.37 -11.19
C LYS A 44 15.03 14.77 -11.72
N LYS A 45 15.42 15.82 -10.99
CA LYS A 45 15.48 17.19 -11.53
C LYS A 45 16.31 17.18 -12.82
N LYS A 46 15.82 17.81 -13.89
CA LYS A 46 16.69 18.20 -15.01
C LYS A 46 17.56 19.37 -14.54
N LYS A 47 18.82 19.41 -14.97
CA LYS A 47 19.78 20.48 -14.63
C LYS A 47 19.26 21.79 -15.24
N GLY A 48 18.61 22.63 -14.44
CA GLY A 48 17.97 23.89 -14.89
C GLY A 48 16.65 24.24 -14.19
N ASP A 49 15.96 23.27 -13.56
CA ASP A 49 14.66 23.51 -12.92
C ASP A 49 14.80 24.21 -11.55
N LYS A 50 14.48 25.51 -11.51
CA LYS A 50 14.46 26.37 -10.29
C LYS A 50 13.29 26.12 -9.33
N LYS A 51 12.46 25.10 -9.51
CA LYS A 51 11.37 24.75 -8.56
C LYS A 51 11.55 23.35 -7.96
N ASN A 52 10.82 23.07 -6.88
CA ASN A 52 10.77 21.82 -6.11
C ASN A 52 10.94 20.54 -6.96
N PRO A 53 11.46 19.42 -6.40
CA PRO A 53 11.65 18.17 -7.14
C PRO A 53 10.42 17.84 -8.00
N PRO A 54 10.60 17.36 -9.25
CA PRO A 54 9.49 17.13 -10.15
C PRO A 54 8.48 16.19 -9.48
N LYS A 55 7.25 16.68 -9.28
CA LYS A 55 6.17 15.89 -8.69
C LYS A 55 5.94 14.69 -9.60
N ILE A 56 5.99 13.49 -9.04
CA ILE A 56 5.62 12.27 -9.75
C ILE A 56 4.20 12.48 -10.29
N PRO A 57 3.94 12.25 -11.59
CA PRO A 57 2.59 12.36 -12.11
C PRO A 57 1.68 11.41 -11.34
N LYS A 58 0.63 11.97 -10.73
CA LYS A 58 -0.31 11.21 -9.90
C LYS A 58 -1.06 10.17 -10.74
N ASN A 59 -1.43 10.55 -11.96
CA ASN A 59 -2.13 9.72 -12.92
C ASN A 59 -1.15 9.06 -13.89
N ARG A 60 -1.53 7.89 -14.41
CA ARG A 60 -0.75 7.18 -15.42
C ARG A 60 -0.64 8.03 -16.71
N PRO A 61 0.57 8.26 -17.25
CA PRO A 61 0.76 8.89 -18.56
C PRO A 61 0.15 8.04 -19.68
N ARG A 62 -0.36 8.68 -20.74
CA ARG A 62 -0.99 7.99 -21.88
C ARG A 62 -0.05 7.03 -22.62
N ASN A 63 1.26 7.27 -22.55
CA ASN A 63 2.29 6.46 -23.19
C ASN A 63 2.73 5.23 -22.36
N ILE A 64 2.21 5.06 -21.15
CA ILE A 64 2.55 3.90 -20.30
C ILE A 64 1.35 2.99 -20.23
N GLU A 65 1.51 1.72 -20.58
CA GLU A 65 0.45 0.72 -20.47
C GLU A 65 0.10 0.44 -19.00
N GLN A 66 -1.20 0.21 -18.74
CA GLN A 66 -1.66 -0.18 -17.41
C GLN A 66 -1.08 -1.55 -17.06
N GLY A 67 -0.62 -1.70 -15.82
CA GLY A 67 0.02 -2.90 -15.33
C GLY A 67 1.55 -2.87 -15.37
N THR A 68 2.14 -1.89 -16.08
CA THR A 68 3.60 -1.71 -16.12
C THR A 68 4.15 -1.45 -14.71
N PHE A 69 5.25 -2.10 -14.36
CA PHE A 69 5.93 -1.87 -13.09
C PHE A 69 7.45 -1.74 -13.23
N ILE A 70 8.05 -1.01 -12.30
CA ILE A 70 9.51 -0.84 -12.16
C ILE A 70 9.89 -1.23 -10.74
N VAL A 71 10.94 -2.04 -10.60
CA VAL A 71 11.46 -2.48 -9.30
C VAL A 71 12.88 -1.98 -9.10
N ALA A 72 13.17 -1.56 -7.88
CA ALA A 72 14.50 -1.21 -7.42
C ALA A 72 14.79 -1.96 -6.13
N GLU A 73 15.85 -2.77 -6.14
CA GLU A 73 16.31 -3.49 -4.95
C GLU A 73 17.29 -2.63 -4.15
N ALA A 74 17.27 -2.81 -2.83
CA ALA A 74 18.22 -2.21 -1.92
C ALA A 74 19.53 -3.01 -1.94
N LEU A 75 20.62 -2.39 -2.36
CA LEU A 75 21.96 -2.99 -2.31
C LEU A 75 22.39 -3.42 -0.90
N PRO A 76 22.18 -2.62 0.16
CA PRO A 76 22.68 -2.98 1.50
C PRO A 76 21.79 -3.97 2.25
N VAL A 77 20.55 -4.21 1.80
CA VAL A 77 19.59 -5.08 2.50
C VAL A 77 18.99 -6.06 1.51
N SER A 78 19.53 -7.29 1.51
CA SER A 78 19.04 -8.36 0.65
C SER A 78 17.56 -8.63 0.92
N GLY A 79 16.77 -8.73 -0.16
CA GLY A 79 15.33 -8.93 -0.08
C GLY A 79 14.50 -7.67 0.13
N MET A 80 15.08 -6.51 0.45
CA MET A 80 14.32 -5.27 0.50
C MET A 80 14.20 -4.63 -0.89
N ARG A 81 12.97 -4.35 -1.30
CA ARG A 81 12.63 -3.87 -2.64
C ARG A 81 11.64 -2.73 -2.57
N VAL A 82 11.80 -1.76 -3.46
CA VAL A 82 10.79 -0.73 -3.71
C VAL A 82 10.32 -0.88 -5.15
N MET A 83 9.03 -0.79 -5.38
CA MET A 83 8.47 -0.82 -6.72
C MET A 83 7.48 0.32 -6.96
N ARG A 84 7.34 0.67 -8.24
CA ARG A 84 6.21 1.46 -8.74
C ARG A 84 5.40 0.59 -9.68
N TRP A 85 4.09 0.59 -9.52
CA TRP A 85 3.15 -0.03 -10.44
C TRP A 85 2.16 1.00 -10.97
N TRP A 86 1.86 0.91 -12.27
CA TRP A 86 0.99 1.84 -12.97
C TRP A 86 -0.41 1.25 -13.14
N ASP A 87 -1.35 1.71 -12.32
CA ASP A 87 -2.77 1.46 -12.51
C ASP A 87 -3.42 2.67 -13.22
N THR A 88 -4.57 3.16 -12.74
CA THR A 88 -5.05 4.52 -13.03
C THR A 88 -4.09 5.59 -12.48
N ARG A 89 -3.46 5.29 -11.34
CA ARG A 89 -2.49 6.13 -10.63
C ARG A 89 -1.21 5.36 -10.32
N ALA A 90 -0.14 6.10 -10.05
CA ALA A 90 1.12 5.51 -9.62
C ALA A 90 1.00 4.97 -8.18
N VAL A 91 1.11 3.65 -8.03
CA VAL A 91 1.20 2.99 -6.72
C VAL A 91 2.66 2.73 -6.41
N HIS A 92 3.09 3.07 -5.21
CA HIS A 92 4.46 2.84 -4.75
C HIS A 92 4.39 1.86 -3.59
N MET A 93 5.17 0.78 -3.70
CA MET A 93 5.21 -0.27 -2.70
C MET A 93 6.63 -0.43 -2.17
N LEU A 94 6.74 -0.73 -0.89
CA LEU A 94 7.94 -1.22 -0.23
C LEU A 94 7.66 -2.63 0.25
N SER A 95 8.60 -3.53 0.00
CA SER A 95 8.47 -4.90 0.48
C SER A 95 9.82 -5.40 0.97
N THR A 96 9.77 -6.22 2.02
CA THR A 96 10.88 -7.05 2.46
C THR A 96 10.50 -8.49 2.13
N GLY A 97 11.11 -9.04 1.07
CA GLY A 97 10.77 -10.35 0.51
C GLY A 97 9.80 -10.28 -0.68
N GLY A 98 9.04 -11.36 -0.88
CA GLY A 98 8.05 -11.47 -1.94
C GLY A 98 8.61 -11.70 -3.35
N SER A 99 7.76 -12.22 -4.23
CA SER A 99 8.11 -12.48 -5.64
C SER A 99 7.72 -11.30 -6.53
N VAL A 100 8.61 -10.95 -7.45
CA VAL A 100 8.40 -9.90 -8.47
C VAL A 100 7.82 -10.51 -9.76
N GLN A 101 7.52 -11.81 -9.77
CA GLN A 101 6.91 -12.47 -10.92
C GLN A 101 5.61 -11.76 -11.34
N GLN A 102 5.43 -11.66 -12.65
CA GLN A 102 4.22 -11.10 -13.23
C GLN A 102 3.05 -12.04 -12.95
N ASP A 103 1.96 -11.46 -12.48
CA ASP A 103 0.68 -12.07 -12.17
C ASP A 103 -0.43 -11.14 -12.69
N ARG A 104 -1.69 -11.46 -12.41
CA ARG A 104 -2.85 -10.66 -12.78
C ARG A 104 -3.76 -10.46 -11.58
N ILE A 105 -4.39 -9.29 -11.54
CA ILE A 105 -5.46 -8.98 -10.59
C ILE A 105 -6.70 -8.52 -11.34
N VAL A 106 -7.86 -8.88 -10.81
CA VAL A 106 -9.14 -8.42 -11.33
C VAL A 106 -9.42 -7.03 -10.77
N ARG A 107 -9.71 -6.08 -11.65
CA ARG A 107 -10.13 -4.73 -11.30
C ARG A 107 -11.54 -4.50 -11.81
N ARG A 108 -12.37 -3.90 -10.98
CA ARG A 108 -13.73 -3.49 -11.34
C ARG A 108 -13.71 -2.02 -11.72
N ASP A 109 -14.23 -1.69 -12.90
CA ASP A 109 -14.48 -0.31 -13.27
C ASP A 109 -15.62 0.25 -12.40
N THR A 110 -15.37 1.38 -11.76
CA THR A 110 -16.34 2.05 -10.90
C THR A 110 -17.52 2.65 -11.68
N LEU A 111 -17.35 2.94 -12.97
CA LEU A 111 -18.37 3.58 -13.80
C LEU A 111 -19.28 2.54 -14.49
N THR A 112 -18.69 1.54 -15.12
CA THR A 112 -19.43 0.52 -15.89
C THR A 112 -19.74 -0.73 -15.05
N GLY A 113 -19.01 -0.95 -13.96
CA GLY A 113 -19.12 -2.15 -13.15
C GLY A 113 -18.43 -3.37 -13.77
N GLU A 114 -17.85 -3.24 -14.96
CA GLU A 114 -17.16 -4.33 -15.67
C GLU A 114 -15.86 -4.73 -14.97
N GLN A 115 -15.54 -6.02 -15.05
CA GLN A 115 -14.32 -6.58 -14.50
C GLN A 115 -13.31 -6.81 -15.62
N HIS A 116 -12.08 -6.36 -15.42
CA HIS A 116 -10.97 -6.59 -16.35
C HIS A 116 -9.73 -7.06 -15.59
N GLU A 117 -8.93 -7.89 -16.24
CA GLU A 117 -7.65 -8.33 -15.71
C GLU A 117 -6.55 -7.32 -16.01
N VAL A 118 -5.79 -6.94 -14.98
CA VAL A 118 -4.64 -6.06 -15.10
C VAL A 118 -3.38 -6.82 -14.69
N ALA A 119 -2.32 -6.72 -15.50
CA ALA A 119 -1.02 -7.26 -15.15
C ALA A 119 -0.47 -6.56 -13.90
N CYS A 120 0.04 -7.33 -12.94
CA CYS A 120 0.64 -6.80 -11.73
C CYS A 120 1.73 -7.73 -11.21
N PRO A 121 2.73 -7.22 -10.49
CA PRO A 121 3.67 -8.08 -9.77
C PRO A 121 2.95 -8.82 -8.63
N ARG A 122 3.37 -10.05 -8.34
CA ARG A 122 2.79 -10.90 -7.28
C ARG A 122 2.72 -10.22 -5.91
N ILE A 123 3.70 -9.39 -5.54
CA ILE A 123 3.66 -8.58 -4.31
C ILE A 123 2.39 -7.70 -4.21
N ILE A 124 1.88 -7.18 -5.33
CA ILE A 124 0.65 -6.37 -5.33
C ILE A 124 -0.58 -7.24 -5.15
N LYS A 125 -0.58 -8.43 -5.74
CA LYS A 125 -1.64 -9.42 -5.52
C LYS A 125 -1.67 -9.88 -4.06
N ASP A 126 -0.50 -10.15 -3.47
CA ASP A 126 -0.36 -10.51 -2.06
C ASP A 126 -0.85 -9.36 -1.17
N TYR A 127 -0.45 -8.10 -1.46
CA TYR A 127 -0.97 -6.93 -0.76
C TYR A 127 -2.50 -6.85 -0.83
N GLN A 128 -3.08 -6.97 -2.04
CA GLN A 128 -4.52 -6.89 -2.23
C GLN A 128 -5.28 -8.00 -1.49
N THR A 129 -4.69 -9.20 -1.40
CA THR A 129 -5.30 -10.38 -0.77
C THR A 129 -5.30 -10.28 0.75
N TYR A 130 -4.20 -9.79 1.33
CA TYR A 130 -4.01 -9.73 2.78
C TYR A 130 -4.41 -8.39 3.41
N MET A 131 -4.54 -7.33 2.61
CA MET A 131 -5.12 -6.07 3.07
C MET A 131 -6.63 -6.20 3.32
N GLY A 132 -7.14 -5.33 4.18
CA GLY A 132 -8.57 -5.23 4.49
C GLY A 132 -9.02 -6.10 5.65
N GLY A 133 -8.16 -6.92 6.26
CA GLY A 133 -8.53 -7.69 7.45
C GLY A 133 -9.05 -6.81 8.60
N VAL A 134 -8.43 -5.63 8.79
CA VAL A 134 -8.89 -4.63 9.78
C VAL A 134 -10.24 -4.03 9.37
N ASP A 135 -10.40 -3.65 8.10
CA ASP A 135 -11.63 -3.03 7.60
C ASP A 135 -12.81 -4.02 7.63
N VAL A 136 -12.57 -5.29 7.27
CA VAL A 136 -13.56 -6.37 7.35
C VAL A 136 -13.94 -6.64 8.81
N HIS A 137 -12.97 -6.65 9.72
CA HIS A 137 -13.25 -6.78 11.15
C HIS A 137 -14.13 -5.64 11.65
N ASP A 138 -13.79 -4.39 11.31
CA ASP A 138 -14.57 -3.20 11.71
C ASP A 138 -15.98 -3.22 11.09
N GLN A 139 -16.09 -3.60 9.81
CA GLN A 139 -17.38 -3.74 9.12
C GLN A 139 -18.27 -4.79 9.81
N LEU A 140 -17.74 -5.99 10.07
CA LEU A 140 -18.48 -7.06 10.74
C LEU A 140 -18.87 -6.67 12.17
N ARG A 141 -17.98 -5.97 12.87
CA ARG A 141 -18.26 -5.44 14.20
C ARG A 141 -19.43 -4.45 14.16
N LEU A 142 -19.42 -3.48 13.25
CA LEU A 142 -20.50 -2.51 13.13
C LEU A 142 -21.83 -3.17 12.71
N GLN A 143 -21.80 -4.18 11.86
CA GLN A 143 -23.00 -4.94 11.46
C GLN A 143 -23.61 -5.73 12.61
N ARG A 144 -22.80 -6.32 13.50
CA ARG A 144 -23.27 -7.13 14.63
C ARG A 144 -23.78 -6.29 15.80
N TYR A 145 -23.28 -5.06 15.97
CA TYR A 145 -23.61 -4.20 17.12
C TYR A 145 -24.40 -2.95 16.71
N SER A 146 -25.63 -3.13 16.22
CA SER A 146 -26.54 -2.06 15.82
C SER A 146 -26.75 -0.97 16.88
N LEU A 147 -26.65 -1.30 18.18
CA LEU A 147 -26.74 -0.33 19.27
C LEU A 147 -25.61 0.72 19.22
N GLN A 148 -24.39 0.36 18.77
CA GLN A 148 -23.29 1.32 18.60
C GLN A 148 -23.54 2.26 17.41
N LEU A 149 -24.28 1.80 16.39
CA LEU A 149 -24.68 2.63 15.25
C LEU A 149 -25.84 3.58 15.60
N CYS A 150 -26.76 3.14 16.46
CA CYS A 150 -27.97 3.90 16.77
C CYS A 150 -27.85 4.82 18.00
N ILE A 151 -26.88 4.61 18.90
CA ILE A 151 -26.77 5.35 20.16
C ILE A 151 -25.45 6.11 20.24
N LYS A 152 -25.54 7.45 20.18
CA LYS A 152 -24.41 8.32 20.51
C LYS A 152 -24.34 8.55 22.02
N TYR A 153 -23.33 7.97 22.65
CA TYR A 153 -23.04 8.23 24.06
C TYR A 153 -22.30 9.57 24.23
N LYS A 154 -22.79 10.41 25.14
CA LYS A 154 -22.11 11.68 25.49
C LYS A 154 -20.76 11.49 26.18
N LYS A 155 -20.54 10.34 26.83
CA LYS A 155 -19.30 10.03 27.57
C LYS A 155 -18.50 8.96 26.82
N TYR A 156 -17.24 9.27 26.52
CA TYR A 156 -16.30 8.39 25.81
C TYR A 156 -16.15 6.99 26.44
N ASN A 157 -16.07 6.90 27.78
CA ASN A 157 -15.87 5.62 28.48
C ASN A 157 -16.99 4.61 28.23
N LYS A 158 -18.23 5.07 28.04
CA LYS A 158 -19.36 4.19 27.73
C LYS A 158 -19.23 3.60 26.32
N TRP A 159 -18.73 4.40 25.39
CA TRP A 159 -18.44 3.96 24.03
C TRP A 159 -17.28 2.95 24.03
N LEU A 160 -16.19 3.25 24.74
CA LEU A 160 -15.04 2.34 24.90
C LEU A 160 -15.44 0.97 25.48
N PHE A 161 -16.27 0.97 26.54
CA PHE A 161 -16.74 -0.26 27.17
C PHE A 161 -17.49 -1.19 26.20
N LEU A 162 -18.32 -0.61 25.33
CA LEU A 162 -19.03 -1.35 24.30
C LEU A 162 -18.08 -1.88 23.21
N MET A 163 -16.93 -1.24 22.98
CA MET A 163 -15.92 -1.73 22.04
C MET A 163 -15.15 -2.93 22.58
N VAL A 164 -14.88 -2.95 23.89
CA VAL A 164 -14.00 -3.95 24.52
C VAL A 164 -14.75 -5.21 24.94
N ARG A 165 -16.04 -5.12 25.28
CA ARG A 165 -16.91 -6.29 25.50
C ARG A 165 -17.31 -6.92 24.15
N ASN A 166 -16.34 -7.59 23.51
CA ASN A 166 -16.62 -8.74 22.64
C ASN A 166 -16.53 -10.01 23.49
#